data_AF-A0A9D1DLI4-F1
#
_entry.id   AF-A0A9D1DLI4-F1
#
_cell.length_a   1.000
_cell.length_b   1.000
_cell.length_c   1.000
_cell.angle_alpha   90.00
_cell.angle_beta   90.00
_cell.angle_gamma   90.00
#
_symmetry.space_group_name_H-M   'P 1'
#
loop_
_entity.id
_entity.type
_entity.pdbx_description
1 polymer ?
#
loop_
_entity_poly.entity_id
_entity_poly.type
_entity_poly.pdbx_seq_one_letter_code
_entity_poly.pdbx_strand_id
1 'polypeptide(L)'
;MTESRFKKLAVLAALLGAAACAAAAVEPELTGLIFWLPCGLVADVLWELAMTGEGWRIFAIVIYVLICLLPALGLLLIRRRRRPWREDWLLLVLSAALFLLLGRALDSRRDMYSVFAQMGLFSVLTAWLVLRLLRCIGASDDARLVKLSRIAVALLGLIYGFTAGWTLVSAAAGLFSDFQLSVLADGVSGCATAVILVLGCLRALRLVNTLGPAGELTDESVAEAGGFYRFSAKALAAIVLVNMCADLAKLLLIDLSSNSSVNVSLPILPLLFCLAALIVSRFMAAHKRLRDDNDLFV
;
A
#
# COMPACT_ATOMS: atom_id res chain seq x y z
N MET A 1 -17.06 0.05 10.26
CA MET A 1 -16.31 -1.21 10.34
C MET A 1 -15.98 -1.42 11.80
N THR A 2 -16.42 -2.53 12.41
CA THR A 2 -16.24 -2.73 13.86
C THR A 2 -14.80 -3.14 14.17
N GLU A 3 -14.32 -2.77 15.36
CA GLU A 3 -12.95 -3.07 15.80
C GLU A 3 -12.64 -4.57 15.78
N SER A 4 -13.60 -5.41 16.18
CA SER A 4 -13.47 -6.88 16.16
C SER A 4 -13.27 -7.44 14.75
N ARG A 5 -13.94 -6.87 13.74
CA ARG A 5 -13.77 -7.26 12.33
C ARG A 5 -12.42 -6.79 11.80
N PHE A 6 -11.98 -5.59 12.16
CA PHE A 6 -10.67 -5.08 11.75
C PHE A 6 -9.53 -5.94 12.29
N LYS A 7 -9.56 -6.33 13.58
CA LYS A 7 -8.56 -7.24 14.16
C LYS A 7 -8.51 -8.58 13.41
N LYS A 8 -9.67 -9.18 13.11
CA LYS A 8 -9.74 -10.43 12.34
C LYS A 8 -9.14 -10.28 10.95
N LEU A 9 -9.44 -9.20 10.23
CA LEU A 9 -8.89 -8.97 8.90
C LEU A 9 -7.39 -8.65 8.93
N ALA A 10 -6.90 -7.94 9.94
CA ALA A 10 -5.47 -7.68 10.11
C ALA A 10 -4.69 -8.98 10.38
N VAL A 11 -5.25 -9.89 11.20
CA VAL A 11 -4.67 -11.22 11.42
C VAL A 11 -4.70 -12.06 10.14
N LEU A 12 -5.81 -12.05 9.40
CA LEU A 12 -5.89 -12.73 8.10
C LEU A 12 -4.88 -12.16 7.09
N ALA A 13 -4.69 -10.84 7.05
CA ALA A 13 -3.69 -10.20 6.20
C ALA A 13 -2.27 -10.62 6.61
N ALA A 14 -1.98 -10.71 7.91
CA ALA A 14 -0.69 -11.20 8.40
C ALA A 14 -0.47 -12.68 8.05
N LEU A 15 -1.50 -13.53 8.18
CA LEU A 15 -1.43 -14.93 7.76
C LEU A 15 -1.22 -15.07 6.25
N LEU A 16 -1.88 -14.23 5.44
CA LEU A 16 -1.66 -14.18 4.00
C LEU A 16 -0.24 -13.71 3.64
N GLY A 17 0.29 -12.71 4.35
CA GLY A 17 1.67 -12.25 4.18
C GLY A 17 2.69 -13.33 4.54
N ALA A 18 2.44 -14.04 5.64
CA ALA A 18 3.26 -15.17 6.07
C ALA A 18 3.20 -16.33 5.07
N ALA A 19 2.01 -16.68 4.59
CA ALA A 19 1.82 -17.73 3.57
C ALA A 19 2.47 -17.36 2.23
N ALA A 20 2.37 -16.10 1.81
CA ALA A 20 3.00 -15.61 0.58
C ALA A 20 4.53 -15.65 0.70
N CYS A 21 5.09 -15.31 1.86
CA CYS A 21 6.53 -15.38 2.10
C CYS A 21 7.01 -16.85 2.17
N ALA A 22 6.25 -17.75 2.80
CA ALA A 22 6.55 -19.17 2.81
C ALA A 22 6.52 -19.78 1.40
N ALA A 23 5.53 -19.40 0.57
CA ALA A 23 5.46 -19.80 -0.82
C ALA A 23 6.67 -19.29 -1.63
N ALA A 24 7.07 -18.04 -1.40
CA ALA A 24 8.26 -17.46 -2.02
C ALA A 24 9.58 -18.11 -1.58
N ALA A 25 9.64 -18.64 -0.35
CA ALA A 25 10.81 -19.36 0.14
C ALA A 25 10.95 -20.77 -0.48
N VAL A 26 9.83 -21.41 -0.83
CA VAL A 26 9.81 -22.72 -1.50
C VAL A 26 10.17 -22.61 -2.98
N GLU A 27 9.74 -21.54 -3.65
CA GLU A 27 10.11 -21.25 -5.04
C GLU A 27 10.54 -19.76 -5.17
N PRO A 28 11.84 -19.46 -5.32
CA PRO A 28 12.30 -18.07 -5.45
C PRO A 28 11.79 -17.38 -6.73
N GLU A 29 11.33 -18.14 -7.72
CA GLU A 29 10.66 -17.64 -8.93
C GLU A 29 9.27 -17.06 -8.63
N LEU A 30 8.60 -17.52 -7.57
CA LEU A 30 7.29 -17.01 -7.13
C LEU A 30 7.37 -15.57 -6.56
N THR A 31 8.51 -15.18 -5.98
CA THR A 31 8.79 -13.79 -5.56
C THR A 31 8.88 -12.83 -6.73
N GLY A 32 9.49 -13.27 -7.84
CA GLY A 32 9.46 -12.56 -9.12
C GLY A 32 8.04 -12.45 -9.65
N LEU A 33 7.25 -13.52 -9.53
CA LEU A 33 5.84 -13.57 -9.91
C LEU A 33 4.99 -12.50 -9.21
N ILE A 34 5.17 -12.21 -7.92
CA ILE A 34 4.33 -11.21 -7.21
C ILE A 34 4.44 -9.81 -7.85
N PHE A 35 5.62 -9.41 -8.33
CA PHE A 35 5.82 -8.16 -9.08
C PHE A 35 5.49 -8.32 -10.58
N TRP A 36 5.63 -9.53 -11.13
CA TRP A 36 5.26 -9.89 -12.51
C TRP A 36 3.75 -10.09 -12.75
N LEU A 37 2.96 -10.35 -11.71
CA LEU A 37 1.74 -11.17 -11.79
C LEU A 37 0.63 -10.64 -12.71
N PRO A 38 0.27 -9.34 -12.76
CA PRO A 38 -0.89 -8.95 -13.54
C PRO A 38 -0.60 -8.75 -15.02
N CYS A 39 0.60 -8.31 -15.39
CA CYS A 39 0.93 -7.96 -16.79
C CYS A 39 1.85 -9.00 -17.45
N GLY A 40 2.80 -9.57 -16.71
CA GLY A 40 3.69 -10.61 -17.23
C GLY A 40 2.96 -11.93 -17.45
N LEU A 41 2.18 -12.38 -16.47
CA LEU A 41 1.38 -13.61 -16.60
C LEU A 41 0.37 -13.52 -17.75
N VAL A 42 -0.27 -12.35 -17.94
CA VAL A 42 -1.19 -12.12 -19.06
C VAL A 42 -0.45 -12.17 -20.40
N ALA A 43 0.74 -11.57 -20.48
CA ALA A 43 1.55 -11.58 -21.70
C ALA A 43 2.10 -12.97 -22.03
N ASP A 44 2.57 -13.74 -21.04
CA ASP A 44 3.09 -15.10 -21.22
C ASP A 44 1.98 -16.06 -21.66
N VAL A 45 0.82 -16.00 -21.00
CA VAL A 45 -0.36 -16.80 -21.40
C VAL A 45 -0.79 -16.43 -22.82
N LEU A 46 -0.82 -15.14 -23.17
CA LEU A 46 -1.15 -14.69 -24.53
C LEU A 46 -0.13 -15.20 -25.58
N TRP A 47 1.16 -15.20 -25.23
CA TRP A 47 2.23 -15.66 -26.10
C TRP A 47 2.17 -17.17 -26.34
N GLU A 48 2.00 -17.96 -25.28
CA GLU A 48 1.82 -19.41 -25.37
C GLU A 48 0.58 -19.75 -26.20
N LEU A 49 -0.54 -19.07 -25.94
CA LEU A 49 -1.76 -19.22 -26.73
C LEU A 49 -1.52 -18.88 -28.20
N ALA A 50 -0.78 -17.80 -28.49
CA ALA A 50 -0.50 -17.38 -29.86
C ALA A 50 0.39 -18.38 -30.64
N MET A 51 1.24 -19.14 -29.95
CA MET A 51 2.15 -20.13 -30.55
C MET A 51 1.55 -21.54 -30.72
N THR A 52 0.39 -21.83 -30.10
CA THR A 52 -0.26 -23.15 -30.18
C THR A 52 -0.95 -23.44 -31.53
N GLY A 53 -1.26 -22.43 -32.33
CA GLY A 53 -1.83 -22.60 -33.67
C GLY A 53 -2.47 -21.33 -34.24
N GLU A 54 -2.76 -21.31 -35.55
CA GLU A 54 -3.27 -20.12 -36.25
C GLU A 54 -4.61 -19.61 -35.70
N GLY A 55 -5.53 -20.52 -35.34
CA GLY A 55 -6.80 -20.16 -34.71
C GLY A 55 -6.63 -19.58 -33.31
N TRP A 56 -5.71 -20.14 -32.52
CA TRP A 56 -5.38 -19.65 -31.18
C TRP A 56 -4.66 -18.31 -31.19
N ARG A 57 -3.89 -18.01 -32.25
CA ARG A 57 -3.30 -16.70 -32.49
C ARG A 57 -4.35 -15.61 -32.69
N ILE A 58 -5.40 -15.88 -33.46
CA ILE A 58 -6.51 -14.92 -33.64
C ILE A 58 -7.22 -14.70 -32.31
N PHE A 59 -7.45 -15.76 -31.55
CA PHE A 59 -8.08 -15.68 -30.23
C PHE A 59 -7.24 -14.89 -29.21
N ALA A 60 -5.90 -15.09 -29.20
CA ALA A 60 -4.98 -14.31 -28.39
C ALA A 60 -5.02 -12.81 -28.74
N ILE A 61 -5.05 -12.46 -30.04
CA ILE A 61 -5.18 -11.07 -30.49
C ILE A 61 -6.52 -10.45 -30.03
N VAL A 62 -7.62 -11.20 -30.10
CA VAL A 62 -8.94 -10.74 -29.61
C VAL A 62 -8.92 -10.45 -28.11
N ILE A 63 -8.33 -11.34 -27.31
CA ILE A 63 -8.18 -11.13 -25.86
C ILE A 63 -7.27 -9.92 -25.58
N TYR A 64 -6.16 -9.78 -26.30
CA TYR A 64 -5.25 -8.63 -26.20
C TYR A 64 -5.97 -7.29 -26.44
N VAL A 65 -6.76 -7.21 -27.54
CA VAL A 65 -7.54 -6.00 -27.86
C VAL A 65 -8.55 -5.71 -26.76
N LEU A 66 -9.23 -6.74 -26.23
CA LEU A 66 -10.21 -6.60 -25.17
C LEU A 66 -9.59 -6.05 -23.86
N ILE A 67 -8.40 -6.53 -23.49
CA ILE A 67 -7.64 -6.07 -22.32
C ILE A 67 -7.17 -4.62 -22.51
N CYS A 68 -6.68 -4.25 -23.71
CA CYS A 68 -6.29 -2.87 -24.01
C CYS A 68 -7.49 -1.91 -24.03
N LEU A 69 -8.70 -2.41 -24.33
CA LEU A 69 -9.93 -1.62 -24.33
C LEU A 69 -10.55 -1.45 -22.94
N LEU A 70 -10.20 -2.25 -21.94
CA LEU A 70 -10.77 -2.16 -20.58
C LEU A 70 -10.63 -0.76 -19.95
N PRO A 71 -9.46 -0.07 -20.01
CA PRO A 71 -9.32 1.30 -19.52
C PRO A 71 -10.17 2.31 -20.31
N ALA A 72 -10.27 2.11 -21.64
CA ALA A 72 -11.08 2.95 -22.52
C ALA A 72 -12.59 2.75 -22.33
N LEU A 73 -13.03 1.51 -22.09
CA LEU A 73 -14.40 1.17 -21.68
C LEU A 73 -14.73 1.76 -20.32
N GLY A 74 -13.76 1.78 -19.38
CA GLY A 74 -13.88 2.51 -18.12
C GLY A 74 -14.16 4.00 -18.35
N LEU A 75 -13.43 4.64 -19.26
CA LEU A 75 -13.67 6.04 -19.65
C LEU A 75 -15.05 6.21 -20.29
N LEU A 76 -15.49 5.28 -21.15
CA LEU A 76 -16.82 5.30 -21.76
C LEU A 76 -17.96 5.12 -20.74
N LEU A 77 -17.81 4.25 -19.75
CA LEU A 77 -18.77 4.11 -18.66
C LEU A 77 -18.84 5.37 -17.81
N ILE A 78 -17.68 6.00 -17.53
CA ILE A 78 -17.62 7.27 -16.81
C ILE A 78 -18.30 8.35 -17.64
N ARG A 79 -18.01 8.44 -18.95
CA ARG A 79 -18.60 9.40 -19.90
C ARG A 79 -20.11 9.24 -20.04
N ARG A 80 -20.63 8.01 -19.93
CA ARG A 80 -22.07 7.70 -19.98
C ARG A 80 -22.79 8.08 -18.70
N ARG A 81 -22.10 8.09 -17.56
CA ARG A 81 -22.66 8.46 -16.25
C ARG A 81 -22.43 9.93 -15.89
N ARG A 82 -21.33 10.56 -16.36
CA ARG A 82 -20.92 11.94 -16.08
C ARG A 82 -20.00 12.48 -17.20
N ARG A 83 -19.79 13.80 -17.27
CA ARG A 83 -18.78 14.39 -18.17
C ARG A 83 -17.37 13.96 -17.71
N PRO A 84 -16.50 13.47 -18.62
CA PRO A 84 -15.13 13.09 -18.27
C PRO A 84 -14.31 14.32 -17.92
N TRP A 85 -13.53 14.24 -16.85
CA TRP A 85 -12.66 15.32 -16.42
C TRP A 85 -11.27 15.22 -17.06
N ARG A 86 -10.44 16.27 -16.91
CA ARG A 86 -9.06 16.30 -17.44
C ARG A 86 -8.21 15.11 -16.99
N GLU A 87 -8.48 14.56 -15.81
CA GLU A 87 -7.80 13.38 -15.25
C GLU A 87 -8.19 12.07 -15.94
N ASP A 88 -9.44 11.93 -16.40
CA ASP A 88 -9.89 10.67 -17.02
C ASP A 88 -9.18 10.39 -18.35
N TRP A 89 -8.57 11.42 -18.96
CA TRP A 89 -7.71 11.25 -20.13
C TRP A 89 -6.44 10.42 -19.86
N LEU A 90 -6.01 10.30 -18.59
CA LEU A 90 -4.92 9.39 -18.22
C LEU A 90 -5.28 7.92 -18.46
N LEU A 91 -6.57 7.55 -18.45
CA LEU A 91 -7.00 6.19 -18.83
C LEU A 91 -6.81 5.92 -20.33
N LEU A 92 -6.89 6.97 -21.16
CA LEU A 92 -6.58 6.90 -22.59
C LEU A 92 -5.07 6.72 -22.80
N VAL A 93 -4.25 7.47 -22.04
CA VAL A 93 -2.79 7.28 -22.03
C VAL A 93 -2.43 5.87 -21.55
N LEU A 94 -3.12 5.35 -20.53
CA LEU A 94 -2.94 3.99 -20.03
C LEU A 94 -3.31 2.94 -21.09
N SER A 95 -4.43 3.13 -21.80
CA SER A 95 -4.85 2.25 -22.90
C SER A 95 -3.84 2.25 -24.06
N ALA A 96 -3.32 3.42 -24.44
CA ALA A 96 -2.27 3.54 -25.46
C ALA A 96 -0.95 2.90 -25.02
N ALA A 97 -0.56 3.06 -23.75
CA ALA A 97 0.62 2.41 -23.19
C ALA A 97 0.47 0.88 -23.14
N LEU A 98 -0.70 0.37 -22.73
CA LEU A 98 -1.03 -1.06 -22.79
C LEU A 98 -0.97 -1.61 -24.22
N PHE A 99 -1.49 -0.87 -25.20
CA PHE A 99 -1.47 -1.28 -26.60
C PHE A 99 -0.03 -1.37 -27.14
N LEU A 100 0.80 -0.35 -26.90
CA LEU A 100 2.19 -0.31 -27.35
C LEU A 100 3.08 -1.35 -26.67
N LEU A 101 2.89 -1.56 -25.37
CA LEU A 101 3.60 -2.59 -24.63
C LEU A 101 3.09 -3.95 -25.10
N LEU A 102 1.85 -4.33 -24.80
CA LEU A 102 1.39 -5.70 -25.01
C LEU A 102 1.41 -6.13 -26.51
N GLY A 103 1.40 -5.18 -27.46
CA GLY A 103 1.57 -5.44 -28.90
C GLY A 103 3.01 -5.76 -29.31
N ARG A 104 4.02 -5.21 -28.62
CA ARG A 104 5.42 -5.58 -28.83
C ARG A 104 5.78 -6.94 -28.22
N ALA A 105 5.07 -7.36 -27.17
CA ALA A 105 5.25 -8.69 -26.56
C ALA A 105 4.85 -9.82 -27.52
N LEU A 106 3.83 -9.59 -28.35
CA LEU A 106 3.33 -10.56 -29.34
C LEU A 106 4.24 -10.72 -30.56
N ASP A 107 5.13 -9.75 -30.83
CA ASP A 107 6.00 -9.73 -32.02
C ASP A 107 7.44 -10.20 -31.72
N SER A 108 7.98 -9.84 -30.55
CA SER A 108 9.31 -10.29 -30.11
C SER A 108 9.32 -10.71 -28.66
N ARG A 109 9.52 -12.01 -28.41
CA ARG A 109 9.65 -12.62 -27.07
C ARG A 109 10.73 -11.97 -26.20
N ARG A 110 11.71 -11.27 -26.79
CA ARG A 110 12.99 -10.97 -26.13
C ARG A 110 13.23 -9.54 -25.65
N ASP A 111 12.42 -8.55 -26.02
CA ASP A 111 12.77 -7.15 -25.70
C ASP A 111 11.82 -6.45 -24.72
N MET A 112 10.89 -7.18 -24.10
CA MET A 112 9.74 -6.53 -23.47
C MET A 112 9.46 -6.88 -22.02
N TYR A 113 10.51 -7.17 -21.27
CA TYR A 113 10.46 -7.27 -19.81
C TYR A 113 11.48 -6.36 -19.16
N SER A 114 11.63 -5.13 -19.68
CA SER A 114 12.30 -4.12 -18.88
C SER A 114 11.34 -3.73 -17.76
N VAL A 115 11.75 -3.96 -16.51
CA VAL A 115 11.07 -3.51 -15.29
C VAL A 115 10.58 -2.07 -15.41
N PHE A 116 11.31 -1.25 -16.18
CA PHE A 116 10.97 0.12 -16.57
C PHE A 116 9.61 0.30 -17.28
N ALA A 117 9.24 -0.57 -18.22
CA ALA A 117 7.97 -0.46 -18.94
C ALA A 117 6.76 -0.71 -18.02
N GLN A 118 6.88 -1.70 -17.13
CA GLN A 118 5.86 -2.02 -16.14
C GLN A 118 5.77 -0.90 -15.09
N MET A 119 6.91 -0.39 -14.61
CA MET A 119 6.97 0.77 -13.71
C MET A 119 6.31 2.00 -14.33
N GLY A 120 6.48 2.24 -15.63
CA GLY A 120 5.78 3.30 -16.36
C GLY A 120 4.27 3.12 -16.34
N LEU A 121 3.77 1.90 -16.60
CA LEU A 121 2.34 1.61 -16.57
C LEU A 121 1.72 1.83 -15.18
N PHE A 122 2.39 1.33 -14.14
CA PHE A 122 1.97 1.51 -12.75
C PHE A 122 2.05 2.98 -12.31
N SER A 123 3.01 3.75 -12.81
CA SER A 123 3.10 5.19 -12.55
C SER A 123 1.90 5.94 -13.11
N VAL A 124 1.51 5.67 -14.37
CA VAL A 124 0.31 6.28 -14.98
C VAL A 124 -0.96 5.91 -14.22
N LEU A 125 -1.12 4.64 -13.84
CA LEU A 125 -2.26 4.17 -13.06
C LEU A 125 -2.30 4.81 -11.67
N THR A 126 -1.15 4.90 -11.00
CA THR A 126 -1.01 5.52 -9.67
C THR A 126 -1.32 7.01 -9.75
N ALA A 127 -0.82 7.73 -10.76
CA ALA A 127 -1.11 9.13 -10.98
C ALA A 127 -2.61 9.37 -11.19
N TRP A 128 -3.27 8.56 -12.02
CA TRP A 128 -4.72 8.64 -12.20
C TRP A 128 -5.47 8.37 -10.89
N LEU A 129 -5.07 7.34 -10.13
CA LEU A 129 -5.69 6.99 -8.86
C LEU A 129 -5.56 8.12 -7.83
N VAL A 130 -4.36 8.71 -7.70
CA VAL A 130 -4.08 9.80 -6.76
C VAL A 130 -4.88 11.04 -7.12
N LEU A 131 -4.88 11.46 -8.38
CA LEU A 131 -5.65 12.64 -8.82
C LEU A 131 -7.16 12.43 -8.61
N ARG A 132 -7.66 11.22 -8.92
CA ARG A 132 -9.05 10.86 -8.66
C ARG A 132 -9.39 10.88 -7.16
N LEU A 133 -8.51 10.39 -6.30
CA LEU A 133 -8.67 10.44 -4.84
C LEU A 133 -8.69 11.87 -4.33
N LEU A 134 -7.76 12.72 -4.79
CA LEU A 134 -7.69 14.13 -4.42
C LEU A 134 -8.98 14.87 -4.81
N ARG A 135 -9.53 14.62 -6.00
CA ARG A 135 -10.82 15.20 -6.37
C ARG A 135 -11.97 14.65 -5.52
N CYS A 136 -12.00 13.34 -5.27
CA CYS A 136 -13.02 12.76 -4.41
C CYS A 136 -12.99 13.42 -3.02
N ILE A 137 -11.82 13.72 -2.48
CA ILE A 137 -11.67 14.46 -1.22
C ILE A 137 -12.19 15.89 -1.36
N GLY A 138 -11.80 16.62 -2.41
CA GLY A 138 -12.19 18.03 -2.59
C GLY A 138 -13.66 18.28 -2.97
N ALA A 139 -14.37 17.28 -3.50
CA ALA A 139 -15.77 17.39 -3.93
C ALA A 139 -16.75 16.59 -3.07
N SER A 140 -16.30 16.00 -1.97
CA SER A 140 -17.14 15.18 -1.10
C SER A 140 -17.76 15.99 0.02
N ASP A 141 -19.06 15.76 0.27
CA ASP A 141 -19.73 16.13 1.51
C ASP A 141 -18.97 15.54 2.72
N ASP A 142 -18.95 16.24 3.85
CA ASP A 142 -18.18 15.84 5.05
C ASP A 142 -18.48 14.39 5.49
N ALA A 143 -19.72 13.93 5.30
CA ALA A 143 -20.13 12.55 5.56
C ALA A 143 -19.43 11.49 4.69
N ARG A 144 -19.20 11.81 3.41
CA ARG A 144 -18.47 10.93 2.49
C ARG A 144 -16.98 10.94 2.81
N LEU A 145 -16.45 12.06 3.29
CA LEU A 145 -15.06 12.18 3.70
C LEU A 145 -14.74 11.27 4.89
N VAL A 146 -15.61 11.23 5.91
CA VAL A 146 -15.48 10.30 7.06
C VAL A 146 -15.56 8.83 6.61
N LYS A 147 -16.41 8.52 5.63
CA LYS A 147 -16.50 7.16 5.07
C LYS A 147 -15.23 6.77 4.30
N LEU A 148 -14.67 7.69 3.52
CA LEU A 148 -13.42 7.49 2.77
C LEU A 148 -12.22 7.33 3.70
N SER A 149 -12.09 8.17 4.73
CA SER A 149 -11.00 8.07 5.71
C SER A 149 -11.05 6.74 6.46
N ARG A 150 -12.24 6.25 6.81
CA ARG A 150 -12.42 4.92 7.41
C ARG A 150 -11.92 3.79 6.51
N ILE A 151 -12.21 3.87 5.21
CA ILE A 151 -11.76 2.87 4.23
C ILE A 151 -10.24 2.95 4.05
N ALA A 152 -9.68 4.16 3.94
CA ALA A 152 -8.25 4.37 3.77
C ALA A 152 -7.44 3.85 4.98
N VAL A 153 -7.87 4.16 6.20
CA VAL A 153 -7.22 3.65 7.43
C VAL A 153 -7.34 2.13 7.52
N ALA A 154 -8.48 1.55 7.13
CA ALA A 154 -8.63 0.11 7.10
C ALA A 154 -7.68 -0.55 6.10
N LEU A 155 -7.55 0.01 4.90
CA LEU A 155 -6.68 -0.49 3.84
C LEU A 155 -5.20 -0.39 4.24
N LEU A 156 -4.77 0.75 4.79
CA LEU A 156 -3.43 0.92 5.35
C LEU A 156 -3.14 -0.12 6.44
N GLY A 157 -4.08 -0.35 7.34
CA GLY A 157 -3.96 -1.37 8.38
C GLY A 157 -3.79 -2.80 7.82
N LEU A 158 -4.45 -3.13 6.72
CA LEU A 158 -4.29 -4.42 6.04
C LEU A 158 -2.92 -4.54 5.36
N ILE A 159 -2.46 -3.48 4.70
CA ILE A 159 -1.11 -3.45 4.10
C ILE A 159 -0.06 -3.68 5.18
N TYR A 160 -0.13 -2.94 6.29
CA TYR A 160 0.84 -3.11 7.39
C TYR A 160 0.74 -4.49 8.07
N GLY A 161 -0.47 -5.07 8.16
CA GLY A 161 -0.67 -6.44 8.61
C GLY A 161 0.02 -7.45 7.68
N PHE A 162 -0.15 -7.30 6.37
CA PHE A 162 0.50 -8.14 5.37
C PHE A 162 2.03 -8.02 5.44
N THR A 163 2.57 -6.81 5.53
CA THR A 163 4.02 -6.60 5.66
C THR A 163 4.56 -7.21 6.94
N ALA A 164 3.84 -7.15 8.05
CA ALA A 164 4.26 -7.77 9.31
C ALA A 164 4.40 -9.30 9.18
N GLY A 165 3.43 -9.94 8.52
CA GLY A 165 3.46 -11.38 8.26
C GLY A 165 4.61 -11.78 7.34
N TRP A 166 4.85 -10.99 6.29
CA TRP A 166 5.97 -11.20 5.37
C TRP A 166 7.32 -11.08 6.09
N THR A 167 7.54 -9.99 6.84
CA THR A 167 8.81 -9.74 7.54
C THR A 167 9.10 -10.78 8.62
N LEU A 168 8.06 -11.34 9.26
CA LEU A 168 8.21 -12.40 10.27
C LEU A 168 8.78 -13.68 9.64
N VAL A 169 8.19 -14.11 8.52
CA VAL A 169 8.60 -15.35 7.85
C VAL A 169 9.94 -15.17 7.14
N SER A 170 10.22 -14.00 6.57
CA SER A 170 11.53 -13.73 5.98
C SER A 170 12.65 -13.73 7.02
N ALA A 171 12.38 -13.19 8.23
CA ALA A 171 13.32 -13.22 9.34
C ALA A 171 13.60 -14.65 9.82
N ALA A 172 12.54 -15.47 9.93
CA ALA A 172 12.67 -16.87 10.30
C ALA A 172 13.46 -17.65 9.23
N ALA A 173 13.16 -17.44 7.95
CA ALA A 173 13.88 -18.09 6.85
C ALA A 173 15.38 -17.75 6.86
N GLY A 174 15.74 -16.47 7.05
CA GLY A 174 17.14 -16.04 7.13
C GLY A 174 17.90 -16.59 8.36
N LEU A 175 17.18 -16.93 9.43
CA LEU A 175 17.76 -17.63 10.58
C LEU A 175 18.09 -19.08 10.25
N PHE A 176 17.23 -19.78 9.52
CA PHE A 176 17.39 -21.20 9.19
C PHE A 176 18.37 -21.47 8.03
N SER A 177 18.54 -20.55 7.08
CA SER A 177 19.41 -20.79 5.92
C SER A 177 20.88 -20.60 6.25
N ASP A 178 21.26 -19.45 6.80
CA ASP A 178 22.67 -19.03 6.89
C ASP A 178 23.04 -18.38 8.23
N PHE A 179 22.16 -18.46 9.24
CA PHE A 179 22.36 -17.85 10.56
C PHE A 179 22.78 -16.38 10.50
N GLN A 180 22.20 -15.61 9.56
CA GLN A 180 22.55 -14.21 9.35
C GLN A 180 21.86 -13.33 10.39
N LEU A 181 22.59 -12.99 11.45
CA LEU A 181 22.08 -12.16 12.55
C LEU A 181 21.63 -10.75 12.08
N SER A 182 22.18 -10.26 10.96
CA SER A 182 21.77 -9.01 10.31
C SER A 182 20.34 -9.06 9.76
N VAL A 183 19.98 -10.15 9.08
CA VAL A 183 18.63 -10.38 8.54
C VAL A 183 17.61 -10.53 9.68
N LEU A 184 18.04 -11.12 10.80
CA LEU A 184 17.21 -11.22 11.99
C LEU A 184 16.98 -9.84 12.63
N ALA A 185 17.99 -8.98 12.70
CA ALA A 185 17.84 -7.61 13.21
C ALA A 185 16.90 -6.76 12.34
N ASP A 186 17.00 -6.87 11.01
CA ASP A 186 16.08 -6.24 10.05
C ASP A 186 14.66 -6.80 10.15
N GLY A 187 14.54 -8.11 10.29
CA GLY A 187 13.29 -8.81 10.49
C GLY A 187 12.56 -8.35 11.75
N VAL A 188 13.23 -8.38 12.90
CA VAL A 188 12.66 -8.01 14.20
C VAL A 188 12.25 -6.53 14.22
N SER A 189 13.10 -5.63 13.71
CA SER A 189 12.79 -4.20 13.64
C SER A 189 11.64 -3.89 12.68
N GLY A 190 11.58 -4.56 11.53
CA GLY A 190 10.48 -4.48 10.57
C GLY A 190 9.15 -4.96 11.17
N CYS A 191 9.16 -6.10 11.85
CA CYS A 191 7.98 -6.66 12.52
C CYS A 191 7.47 -5.73 13.62
N ALA A 192 8.37 -5.23 14.48
CA ALA A 192 8.03 -4.30 15.54
C ALA A 192 7.41 -3.01 14.97
N THR A 193 8.01 -2.45 13.92
CA THR A 193 7.50 -1.26 13.21
C THR A 193 6.11 -1.52 12.62
N ALA A 194 5.90 -2.65 11.95
CA ALA A 194 4.62 -3.00 11.35
C ALA A 194 3.51 -3.20 12.41
N VAL A 195 3.80 -3.85 13.54
CA VAL A 195 2.85 -4.02 14.65
C VAL A 195 2.45 -2.65 15.25
N ILE A 196 3.42 -1.77 15.46
CA ILE A 196 3.17 -0.40 15.95
C ILE A 196 2.24 0.36 14.99
N LEU A 197 2.44 0.21 13.68
CA LEU A 197 1.60 0.85 12.65
C LEU A 197 0.19 0.26 12.58
N VAL A 198 0.03 -1.07 12.75
CA VAL A 198 -1.29 -1.72 12.82
C VAL A 198 -2.06 -1.21 14.05
N LEU A 199 -1.40 -1.07 15.20
CA LEU A 199 -1.99 -0.47 16.40
C LEU A 199 -2.36 1.01 16.17
N GLY A 200 -1.51 1.75 15.45
CA GLY A 200 -1.79 3.12 15.02
C GLY A 200 -3.04 3.19 14.16
N CYS A 201 -3.18 2.31 13.17
CA CYS A 201 -4.37 2.22 12.32
C CYS A 201 -5.62 1.87 13.13
N LEU A 202 -5.51 1.00 14.14
CA LEU A 202 -6.62 0.66 15.01
C LEU A 202 -7.11 1.87 15.82
N ARG A 203 -6.19 2.66 16.38
CA ARG A 203 -6.55 3.91 17.09
C ARG A 203 -7.09 4.98 16.15
N ALA A 204 -6.53 5.12 14.95
CA ALA A 204 -7.07 6.01 13.92
C ALA A 204 -8.49 5.59 13.52
N LEU A 205 -8.78 4.30 13.44
CA LEU A 205 -10.11 3.79 13.11
C LEU A 205 -11.12 4.00 14.25
N ARG A 206 -10.68 3.96 15.52
CA ARG A 206 -11.49 4.39 16.67
C ARG A 206 -11.83 5.87 16.60
N LEU A 207 -10.84 6.73 16.36
CA LEU A 207 -11.04 8.17 16.17
C LEU A 207 -12.04 8.47 15.03
N VAL A 208 -11.90 7.79 13.89
CA VAL A 208 -12.83 7.97 12.76
C VAL A 208 -14.23 7.41 13.04
N ASN A 209 -14.37 6.47 13.98
CA ASN A 209 -15.66 5.95 14.39
C ASN A 209 -16.36 6.84 15.44
N THR A 210 -15.63 7.66 16.19
CA THR A 210 -16.20 8.63 17.15
C THR A 210 -16.57 9.97 16.51
N LEU A 211 -16.17 10.21 15.26
CA LEU A 211 -16.64 11.34 14.45
C LEU A 211 -18.12 11.18 14.10
N GLY A 212 -18.88 12.28 14.19
CA GLY A 212 -20.27 12.33 13.77
C GLY A 212 -20.46 12.01 12.28
N PRO A 213 -21.71 11.74 11.83
CA PRO A 213 -22.01 11.40 10.44
C PRO A 213 -21.61 12.49 9.43
N ALA A 214 -21.45 13.74 9.87
CA ALA A 214 -20.96 14.87 9.07
C ALA A 214 -19.54 15.35 9.51
N GLY A 215 -18.78 14.53 10.23
CA GLY A 215 -17.44 14.92 10.70
C GLY A 215 -17.43 15.87 11.90
N GLU A 216 -18.55 16.02 12.59
CA GLU A 216 -18.66 16.84 13.80
C GLU A 216 -17.70 16.34 14.90
N LEU A 217 -16.97 17.31 15.49
CA LEU A 217 -16.05 17.07 16.60
C LEU A 217 -16.83 16.99 17.91
N THR A 218 -17.03 15.78 18.40
CA THR A 218 -17.58 15.52 19.74
C THR A 218 -16.48 15.60 20.81
N ASP A 219 -16.84 15.77 22.09
CA ASP A 219 -15.90 15.64 23.23
C ASP A 219 -15.13 14.32 23.20
N GLU A 220 -15.81 13.24 22.85
CA GLU A 220 -15.22 11.90 22.71
C GLU A 220 -14.20 11.83 21.57
N SER A 221 -14.47 12.47 20.43
CA SER A 221 -13.52 12.51 19.30
C SER A 221 -12.21 13.24 19.65
N VAL A 222 -12.27 14.26 20.50
CA VAL A 222 -11.08 15.03 20.91
C VAL A 222 -10.28 14.31 22.00
N ALA A 223 -10.97 13.61 22.92
CA ALA A 223 -10.29 12.71 23.85
C ALA A 223 -9.52 11.59 23.10
N GLU A 224 -10.16 10.97 22.11
CA GLU A 224 -9.52 9.97 21.25
C GLU A 224 -8.41 10.55 20.37
N ALA A 225 -8.56 11.78 19.84
CA ALA A 225 -7.51 12.46 19.08
C ALA A 225 -6.27 12.73 19.95
N GLY A 226 -6.48 13.14 21.21
CA GLY A 226 -5.40 13.31 22.19
C GLY A 226 -4.70 11.98 22.54
N GLY A 227 -5.48 10.90 22.69
CA GLY A 227 -4.97 9.55 22.88
C GLY A 227 -4.18 9.03 21.68
N PHE A 228 -4.62 9.35 20.47
CA PHE A 228 -3.96 9.04 19.20
C PHE A 228 -2.66 9.84 19.01
N TYR A 229 -2.64 11.12 19.39
CA TYR A 229 -1.43 11.96 19.39
C TYR A 229 -0.34 11.39 20.30
N ARG A 230 -0.68 11.11 21.57
CA ARG A 230 0.27 10.54 22.54
C ARG A 230 0.83 9.20 22.08
N PHE A 231 -0.02 8.38 21.46
CA PHE A 231 0.39 7.12 20.87
C PHE A 231 1.32 7.32 19.68
N SER A 232 0.96 8.20 18.73
CA SER A 232 1.76 8.46 17.54
C SER A 232 3.14 9.03 17.88
N ALA A 233 3.26 9.87 18.91
CA ALA A 233 4.53 10.39 19.39
C ALA A 233 5.42 9.28 19.98
N LYS A 234 4.84 8.43 20.85
CA LYS A 234 5.54 7.28 21.44
C LYS A 234 5.90 6.24 20.38
N ALA A 235 5.02 6.01 19.41
CA ALA A 235 5.22 5.11 18.28
C ALA A 235 6.35 5.59 17.38
N LEU A 236 6.39 6.88 17.03
CA LEU A 236 7.47 7.47 16.26
C LEU A 236 8.82 7.30 16.97
N ALA A 237 8.89 7.64 18.25
CA ALA A 237 10.09 7.45 19.05
C ALA A 237 10.50 5.97 19.13
N ALA A 238 9.55 5.06 19.37
CA ALA A 238 9.81 3.63 19.43
C ALA A 238 10.31 3.08 18.09
N ILE A 239 9.72 3.46 16.96
CA ILE A 239 10.17 3.05 15.62
C ILE A 239 11.60 3.52 15.37
N VAL A 240 11.90 4.80 15.64
CA VAL A 240 13.26 5.32 15.47
C VAL A 240 14.26 4.59 16.35
N LEU A 241 13.94 4.38 17.64
CA LEU A 241 14.82 3.69 18.57
C LEU A 241 15.03 2.22 18.19
N VAL A 242 13.98 1.51 17.77
CA VAL A 242 14.09 0.11 17.36
C VAL A 242 14.95 -0.04 16.12
N ASN A 243 14.79 0.83 15.11
CA ASN A 243 15.63 0.78 13.91
C ASN A 243 17.06 1.20 14.22
N MET A 244 17.26 2.22 15.06
CA MET A 244 18.59 2.61 15.53
C MET A 244 19.29 1.46 16.27
N CYS A 245 18.59 0.76 17.17
CA CYS A 245 19.14 -0.41 17.86
C CYS A 245 19.47 -1.54 16.89
N ALA A 246 18.63 -1.79 15.87
CA ALA A 246 18.90 -2.79 14.86
C ALA A 246 20.12 -2.43 14.00
N ASP A 247 20.25 -1.16 13.61
CA ASP A 247 21.41 -0.68 12.84
C ASP A 247 22.70 -0.69 13.67
N LEU A 248 22.63 -0.34 14.96
CA LEU A 248 23.75 -0.48 15.89
C LEU A 248 24.15 -1.94 16.11
N ALA A 249 23.16 -2.85 16.22
CA ALA A 249 23.43 -4.28 16.31
C ALA A 249 24.18 -4.75 15.06
N LYS A 250 23.74 -4.36 13.85
CA LYS A 250 24.46 -4.67 12.60
C LYS A 250 25.90 -4.16 12.63
N LEU A 251 26.14 -2.92 13.07
CA LEU A 251 27.49 -2.34 13.17
C LEU A 251 28.40 -3.12 14.12
N LEU A 252 27.88 -3.58 15.27
CA LEU A 252 28.62 -4.43 16.21
C LEU A 252 28.88 -5.84 15.66
N LEU A 253 28.07 -6.30 14.70
CA LEU A 253 28.14 -7.62 14.08
C LEU A 253 29.01 -7.66 12.82
N ILE A 254 29.47 -6.50 12.32
CA ILE A 254 30.40 -6.40 11.18
C ILE A 254 31.68 -7.19 11.44
N ASP A 255 32.20 -7.16 12.67
CA ASP A 255 33.44 -7.88 13.02
C ASP A 255 33.28 -9.40 13.04
N LEU A 256 32.04 -9.93 13.11
CA LEU A 256 31.77 -11.38 13.14
C LEU A 256 31.35 -11.95 11.78
N SER A 257 30.95 -11.14 10.79
CA SER A 257 30.41 -11.65 9.53
C SER A 257 31.12 -11.07 8.30
N SER A 258 31.85 -11.92 7.58
CA SER A 258 32.59 -11.61 6.35
C SER A 258 31.70 -11.15 5.16
N ASN A 259 30.37 -11.33 5.22
CA ASN A 259 29.46 -11.17 4.08
C ASN A 259 28.20 -10.32 4.35
N SER A 260 28.21 -9.36 5.30
CA SER A 260 27.01 -8.56 5.57
C SER A 260 26.92 -7.30 4.68
N SER A 261 25.97 -7.29 3.73
CA SER A 261 25.54 -6.05 3.08
C SER A 261 24.80 -5.20 4.10
N VAL A 262 25.49 -4.21 4.70
CA VAL A 262 24.89 -3.29 5.66
C VAL A 262 24.03 -2.28 4.90
N ASN A 263 22.74 -2.60 4.76
CA ASN A 263 21.76 -1.66 4.24
C ASN A 263 21.12 -0.91 5.42
N VAL A 264 21.46 0.37 5.57
CA VAL A 264 20.82 1.27 6.55
C VAL A 264 19.51 1.73 5.95
N SER A 265 18.41 1.10 6.36
CA SER A 265 17.07 1.41 5.86
C SER A 265 16.32 2.22 6.90
N LEU A 266 16.35 3.55 6.77
CA LEU A 266 15.43 4.41 7.51
C LEU A 266 14.01 4.19 6.99
N PRO A 267 13.03 3.81 7.82
CA PRO A 267 11.65 3.61 7.37
C PRO A 267 10.93 4.96 7.20
N ILE A 268 11.27 5.68 6.12
CA ILE A 268 10.77 7.02 5.81
C ILE A 268 9.22 7.04 5.73
N LEU A 269 8.61 6.02 5.12
CA LEU A 269 7.17 5.94 4.94
C LEU A 269 6.41 5.79 6.29
N PRO A 270 6.78 4.85 7.18
CA PRO A 270 6.26 4.80 8.56
C PRO A 270 6.42 6.11 9.34
N LEU A 271 7.59 6.75 9.24
CA LEU A 271 7.85 8.02 9.92
C LEU A 271 6.92 9.13 9.41
N LEU A 272 6.75 9.24 8.10
CA LEU A 272 5.90 10.24 7.46
C LEU A 272 4.42 10.01 7.82
N PHE A 273 3.99 8.74 7.90
CA PHE A 273 2.65 8.40 8.38
C PHE A 273 2.43 8.81 9.85
N CYS A 274 3.35 8.49 10.75
CA CYS A 274 3.26 8.90 12.15
C CYS A 274 3.30 10.42 12.32
N LEU A 275 4.09 11.12 11.50
CA LEU A 275 4.18 12.57 11.50
C LEU A 275 2.88 13.21 10.99
N ALA A 276 2.31 12.70 9.90
CA ALA A 276 1.00 13.13 9.42
C ALA A 276 -0.09 12.92 10.48
N ALA A 277 -0.08 11.77 11.17
CA ALA A 277 -0.98 11.48 12.28
C ALA A 277 -0.85 12.48 13.45
N LEU A 278 0.39 12.91 13.78
CA LEU A 278 0.65 13.93 14.79
C LEU A 278 0.12 15.31 14.39
N ILE A 279 0.33 15.70 13.13
CA ILE A 279 -0.17 16.97 12.60
C ILE A 279 -1.69 17.00 12.66
N VAL A 280 -2.36 15.97 12.11
CA VAL A 280 -3.82 15.90 12.04
C VAL A 280 -4.46 15.93 13.43
N SER A 281 -3.92 15.17 14.40
CA SER A 281 -4.45 15.17 15.77
C SER A 281 -4.29 16.51 16.47
N ARG A 282 -3.17 17.23 16.26
CA ARG A 282 -3.02 18.60 16.77
C ARG A 282 -3.97 19.60 16.12
N PHE A 283 -4.16 19.51 14.81
CA PHE A 283 -5.10 20.38 14.09
C PHE A 283 -6.53 20.18 14.61
N MET A 284 -6.99 18.94 14.82
CA MET A 284 -8.32 18.67 15.38
C MET A 284 -8.50 19.27 16.79
N ALA A 285 -7.49 19.15 17.66
CA ALA A 285 -7.54 19.72 19.00
C ALA A 285 -7.58 21.26 18.97
N ALA A 286 -6.81 21.89 18.08
CA ALA A 286 -6.80 23.34 17.92
C ALA A 286 -8.12 23.88 17.35
N HIS A 287 -8.69 23.18 16.35
CA HIS A 287 -9.94 23.58 15.72
C HIS A 287 -11.13 23.52 16.67
N LYS A 288 -11.15 22.53 17.57
CA LYS A 288 -12.18 22.46 18.60
C LYS A 288 -12.04 23.60 19.61
N ARG A 289 -10.83 23.87 20.10
CA ARG A 289 -10.60 24.97 21.05
C ARG A 289 -11.12 26.31 20.49
N LEU A 290 -10.87 26.58 19.21
CA LEU A 290 -11.38 27.78 18.54
C LEU A 290 -12.90 27.81 18.45
N ARG A 291 -13.56 26.65 18.28
CA ARG A 291 -15.02 26.55 18.26
C ARG A 291 -15.62 26.77 19.64
N ASP A 292 -15.06 26.11 20.66
CA ASP A 292 -15.50 26.24 22.05
C ASP A 292 -15.31 27.68 22.56
N ASP A 293 -14.19 28.32 22.20
CA ASP A 293 -13.94 29.72 22.53
C ASP A 293 -14.96 30.64 21.81
N ASN A 294 -15.29 30.37 20.54
CA ASN A 294 -16.26 31.16 19.78
C ASN A 294 -17.70 31.00 20.28
N ASP A 295 -18.10 29.80 20.69
CA ASP A 295 -19.41 29.51 21.29
C ASP A 295 -19.56 30.15 22.69
N LEU A 296 -18.46 30.56 23.33
CA LEU A 296 -18.47 31.30 24.59
C LEU A 296 -18.81 32.79 24.41
N PHE A 297 -18.63 33.33 23.19
CA PHE A 297 -18.84 34.75 22.85
C PHE A 297 -20.21 35.02 22.19
N VAL A 298 -20.98 33.98 21.83
CA VAL A 298 -22.33 34.06 21.26
C VAL A 298 -23.38 33.80 22.32
#